data_AF-A0A8X7YCA9-F1
#
_entry.id   AF-A0A8X7YCA9-F1
#
_cell.length_a   1.000
_cell.length_b   1.000
_cell.length_c   1.000
_cell.angle_alpha   90.00
_cell.angle_beta   90.00
_cell.angle_gamma   90.00
#
_symmetry.space_group_name_H-M   'P 1'
#
loop_
_entity.id
_entity.type
_entity.pdbx_description
1 polymer ?
#
loop_
_entity_poly.entity_id
_entity_poly.type
_entity_poly.pdbx_seq_one_letter_code
_entity_poly.pdbx_strand_id
1 'polypeptide(L)'
;MAGGKKKEVKKETGLGLSFKKEENFGEWYSEVVVNGEMIEYYDISGCYILRPWAMSIWEIMQVFFDAEIKKMKIKNCYFPLFVSSSVLEKEKDHIEGFAPEIGVVWFGTIPHHKSAEKKKRSLLYQLGLFQVAWVTKSGKSDLEIPIAIRPTSETVMYPYFSKWIRGHRDLPLKLNQWCNVVRWEFSNPTPFIRSREFLWQEGHTAFATKQEADEEVLQILELYRRIYEEFLAIPIIKGKKSEMEKFAGGLYTTSVEAFIPNTGRGVQGATSHCLGQNFAKMFEINFENEKGEKGLAWQNSWAYSTRTIGVMVMVHGDDKGLVLPPKVSSVQVIVVPVPFKDANTQGIFDACAATVDTLCEAGIRAEADYRDNYSPGWKYSHWEMKGVPLRIEIGPKDLANNQVRAVRRDNAAKVDISCDNLVEKVKDMLDDIQKSMFDAAKQKRDACIQVVKTWDEFKEALSQRKMILAPWCDEEEVEKDVKDRTRGEMGAAKSLCSPFDQPELPEVRNAVYHMLCFWKAGKKVDLLGQELLDYQVLVQSSFSIFKLFEFQVLFGYCSDKDKAIRTEETR
;
A
#
# COMPACT_ATOMS: atom_id res chain seq x y z
N MET A 1 32.93 51.79 19.05
CA MET A 1 31.55 51.40 18.66
C MET A 1 31.66 50.25 17.67
N ALA A 2 31.38 49.02 18.09
CA ALA A 2 31.34 47.85 17.22
C ALA A 2 29.88 47.43 17.08
N GLY A 3 29.34 47.56 15.87
CA GLY A 3 27.96 47.22 15.54
C GLY A 3 27.73 45.70 15.61
N GLY A 4 26.92 45.27 16.57
CA GLY A 4 26.45 43.89 16.63
C GLY A 4 25.49 43.60 15.48
N LYS A 5 25.87 42.67 14.60
CA LYS A 5 24.95 42.04 13.65
C LYS A 5 23.84 41.35 14.45
N LYS A 6 22.61 41.88 14.38
CA LYS A 6 21.41 41.15 14.78
C LYS A 6 21.31 39.92 13.88
N LYS A 7 21.52 38.72 14.45
CA LYS A 7 21.07 37.47 13.83
C LYS A 7 19.55 37.59 13.63
N GLU A 8 19.10 37.60 12.38
CA GLU A 8 17.69 37.34 12.07
C GLU A 8 17.35 35.95 12.61
N VAL A 9 16.60 35.91 13.70
CA VAL A 9 15.96 34.68 14.17
C VAL A 9 14.83 34.42 13.18
N LYS A 10 15.01 33.45 12.26
CA LYS A 10 13.89 32.89 11.49
C LYS A 10 12.86 32.42 12.52
N LYS A 11 11.69 33.07 12.57
CA LYS A 11 10.54 32.54 13.30
C LYS A 11 10.22 31.19 12.67
N GLU A 12 10.56 30.10 13.37
CA GLU A 12 10.07 28.77 13.01
C GLU A 12 8.55 28.81 12.99
N THR A 13 7.95 28.32 11.91
CA THR A 13 6.52 28.39 11.65
C THR A 13 5.69 27.50 12.58
N GLY A 14 6.34 26.71 13.46
CA GLY A 14 5.72 25.72 14.33
C GLY A 14 5.16 24.50 13.59
N LEU A 15 5.34 24.44 12.27
CA LEU A 15 4.80 23.40 11.37
C LEU A 15 5.89 22.42 10.87
N GLY A 16 7.11 22.48 11.41
CA GLY A 16 8.18 21.57 11.03
C GLY A 16 7.97 20.15 11.57
N LEU A 17 8.55 19.16 10.90
CA LEU A 17 8.66 17.80 11.43
C LEU A 17 9.74 17.76 12.52
N SER A 18 9.50 16.97 13.57
CA SER A 18 10.47 16.76 14.66
C SER A 18 11.50 15.69 14.27
N PHE A 19 11.09 14.74 13.43
CA PHE A 19 11.95 13.62 13.01
C PHE A 19 12.30 13.72 11.54
N LYS A 20 13.55 13.34 11.20
CA LYS A 20 13.98 13.20 9.81
C LYS A 20 13.72 11.80 9.30
N LYS A 21 13.42 11.71 8.00
CA LYS A 21 13.11 10.46 7.31
C LYS A 21 14.20 9.39 7.43
N GLU A 22 15.47 9.80 7.33
CA GLU A 22 16.63 8.90 7.40
C GLU A 22 17.01 8.51 8.83
N GLU A 23 16.64 9.31 9.83
CA GLU A 23 17.03 9.10 11.22
C GLU A 23 15.99 8.27 11.99
N ASN A 24 14.71 8.59 11.84
CA ASN A 24 13.62 7.86 12.48
C ASN A 24 12.40 7.78 11.55
N PHE A 25 12.43 6.81 10.63
CA PHE A 25 11.40 6.64 9.60
C PHE A 25 9.99 6.41 10.17
N GLY A 26 9.85 5.69 11.29
CA GLY A 26 8.54 5.37 11.86
C GLY A 26 7.83 6.59 12.46
N GLU A 27 8.55 7.37 13.26
CA GLU A 27 8.02 8.61 13.83
C GLU A 27 7.84 9.69 12.75
N TRP A 28 8.80 9.81 11.83
CA TRP A 28 8.67 10.69 10.65
C TRP A 28 7.39 10.38 9.86
N TYR A 29 7.15 9.10 9.55
CA TYR A 29 5.97 8.70 8.79
C TYR A 29 4.68 9.10 9.52
N SER A 30 4.64 8.87 10.83
CA SER A 30 3.51 9.21 11.69
C SER A 30 3.24 10.71 11.72
N GLU A 31 4.28 11.53 11.89
CA GLU A 31 4.14 12.99 11.84
C GLU A 31 3.68 13.47 10.47
N VAL A 32 4.23 12.92 9.37
CA VAL A 32 3.88 13.34 8.01
C VAL A 32 2.40 13.09 7.68
N VAL A 33 1.86 11.90 8.01
CA VAL A 33 0.46 11.59 7.69
C VAL A 33 -0.53 12.35 8.57
N VAL A 34 -0.14 12.73 9.79
CA VAL A 34 -0.97 13.53 10.71
C VAL A 34 -0.88 15.02 10.37
N ASN A 35 0.32 15.59 10.31
CA ASN A 35 0.55 17.01 10.04
C ASN A 35 0.18 17.39 8.59
N GLY A 36 0.26 16.44 7.67
CA GLY A 36 -0.27 16.56 6.31
C GLY A 36 -1.81 16.47 6.22
N GLU A 37 -2.49 16.23 7.35
CA GLU A 37 -3.94 16.09 7.47
C GLU A 37 -4.52 14.94 6.62
N MET A 38 -3.76 13.85 6.46
CA MET A 38 -4.23 12.67 5.74
C MET A 38 -5.07 11.76 6.63
N ILE A 39 -4.67 11.63 7.90
CA ILE A 39 -5.35 10.78 8.87
C ILE A 39 -5.60 11.49 10.19
N GLU A 40 -6.51 10.91 10.96
CA GLU A 40 -6.58 11.10 12.41
C GLU A 40 -6.47 9.72 13.08
N TYR A 41 -5.77 9.63 14.23
CA TYR A 41 -5.76 8.42 15.04
C TYR A 41 -7.14 8.20 15.65
N TYR A 42 -7.62 6.97 15.60
CA TYR A 42 -8.89 6.58 16.21
C TYR A 42 -8.67 5.88 17.55
N ASP A 43 -9.68 5.92 18.42
CA ASP A 43 -9.61 5.32 19.76
C ASP A 43 -9.45 3.79 19.72
N ILE A 44 -9.83 3.16 18.59
CA ILE A 44 -9.59 1.74 18.33
C ILE A 44 -8.24 1.59 17.61
N SER A 45 -7.28 0.96 18.28
CA SER A 45 -5.96 0.67 17.71
C SER A 45 -6.07 -0.05 16.36
N GLY A 46 -5.33 0.45 15.38
CA GLY A 46 -5.30 -0.06 14.01
C GLY A 46 -6.44 0.41 13.12
N CYS A 47 -7.33 1.26 13.63
CA CYS A 47 -8.30 2.02 12.85
C CYS A 47 -7.84 3.48 12.76
N TYR A 48 -8.06 4.09 11.60
CA TYR A 48 -7.65 5.47 11.31
C TYR A 48 -8.78 6.19 10.58
N ILE A 49 -9.04 7.44 10.92
CA ILE A 49 -9.97 8.27 10.17
C ILE A 49 -9.24 8.76 8.92
N LEU A 50 -9.73 8.40 7.73
CA LEU A 50 -9.22 8.94 6.48
C LEU A 50 -9.83 10.32 6.23
N ARG A 51 -9.02 11.37 6.35
CA ARG A 51 -9.45 12.75 6.15
C ARG A 51 -9.63 13.08 4.66
N PRO A 52 -10.30 14.18 4.29
CA PRO A 52 -10.52 14.56 2.89
C PRO A 52 -9.24 14.57 2.03
N TRP A 53 -8.10 14.96 2.61
CA TRP A 53 -6.82 14.97 1.91
C TRP A 53 -6.41 13.57 1.42
N ALA A 54 -6.57 12.53 2.24
CA ALA A 54 -6.31 11.15 1.83
C ALA A 54 -7.45 10.55 0.99
N MET A 55 -8.71 10.84 1.33
CA MET A 55 -9.86 10.32 0.60
C MET A 55 -9.88 10.79 -0.85
N SER A 56 -9.49 12.04 -1.12
CA SER A 56 -9.40 12.55 -2.50
C SER A 56 -8.43 11.74 -3.38
N ILE A 57 -7.30 11.29 -2.83
CA ILE A 57 -6.34 10.42 -3.53
C ILE A 57 -7.00 9.08 -3.85
N TRP A 58 -7.72 8.49 -2.88
CA TRP A 58 -8.46 7.24 -3.08
C TRP A 58 -9.53 7.37 -4.17
N GLU A 59 -10.31 8.45 -4.14
CA GLU A 59 -11.37 8.74 -5.11
C GLU A 59 -10.82 8.90 -6.54
N ILE A 60 -9.69 9.60 -6.71
CA ILE A 60 -9.03 9.75 -8.03
C ILE A 60 -8.63 8.37 -8.58
N MET A 61 -7.99 7.52 -7.76
CA MET A 61 -7.60 6.18 -8.18
C MET A 61 -8.83 5.31 -8.47
N GLN A 62 -9.88 5.43 -7.65
CA GLN A 62 -11.13 4.73 -7.85
C GLN A 62 -11.79 5.10 -9.18
N VAL A 63 -11.89 6.39 -9.52
CA VAL A 63 -12.47 6.85 -10.80
C VAL A 63 -11.71 6.27 -12.00
N PHE A 64 -10.37 6.30 -11.95
CA PHE A 64 -9.54 5.72 -13.00
C PHE A 64 -9.78 4.21 -13.13
N PHE A 65 -9.61 3.47 -12.03
CA PHE A 65 -9.64 2.01 -12.06
C PHE A 65 -11.03 1.51 -12.46
N ASP A 66 -12.09 2.16 -11.94
CA ASP A 66 -13.47 1.84 -12.28
C ASP A 66 -13.79 2.06 -13.76
N ALA A 67 -13.24 3.11 -14.38
CA ALA A 67 -13.38 3.34 -15.82
C ALA A 67 -12.67 2.26 -16.65
N GLU A 68 -11.48 1.81 -16.23
CA GLU A 68 -10.71 0.79 -16.94
C GLU A 68 -11.35 -0.60 -16.85
N ILE A 69 -11.78 -1.04 -15.66
CA ILE A 69 -12.43 -2.35 -15.51
C ILE A 69 -13.78 -2.42 -16.22
N LYS A 70 -14.51 -1.30 -16.36
CA LYS A 70 -15.74 -1.24 -17.17
C LYS A 70 -15.48 -1.46 -18.66
N LYS A 71 -14.34 -1.02 -19.20
CA LYS A 71 -13.93 -1.35 -20.58
C LYS A 71 -13.73 -2.85 -20.76
N MET A 72 -13.31 -3.55 -19.70
CA MET A 72 -13.19 -5.01 -19.62
C MET A 72 -14.53 -5.73 -19.34
N LYS A 73 -15.65 -4.99 -19.35
CA LYS A 73 -17.01 -5.48 -19.06
C LYS A 73 -17.21 -6.02 -17.63
N ILE A 74 -16.35 -5.63 -16.70
CA ILE A 74 -16.51 -5.93 -15.27
C ILE A 74 -17.59 -5.02 -14.70
N LYS A 75 -18.52 -5.59 -13.92
CA LYS A 75 -19.65 -4.86 -13.34
C LYS A 75 -19.48 -4.69 -11.84
N ASN A 76 -19.73 -3.48 -11.34
CA ASN A 76 -19.78 -3.25 -9.91
C ASN A 76 -21.02 -3.90 -9.28
N CYS A 77 -20.84 -4.43 -8.09
CA CYS A 77 -21.87 -4.99 -7.24
C CYS A 77 -21.56 -4.69 -5.78
N TYR A 78 -22.41 -5.17 -4.87
CA TYR A 78 -22.16 -5.10 -3.44
C TYR A 78 -22.68 -6.36 -2.77
N PHE A 79 -21.79 -7.08 -2.10
CA PHE A 79 -22.15 -8.19 -1.21
C PHE A 79 -22.11 -7.74 0.26
N PRO A 80 -22.96 -8.33 1.12
CA PRO A 80 -23.01 -7.97 2.54
C PRO A 80 -21.67 -8.10 3.27
N LEU A 81 -21.48 -7.25 4.28
CA LEU A 81 -20.31 -7.28 5.18
C LEU A 81 -20.27 -8.54 6.06
N PHE A 82 -21.43 -9.07 6.42
CA PHE A 82 -21.54 -10.21 7.34
C PHE A 82 -21.50 -11.55 6.60
N VAL A 83 -20.77 -12.50 7.18
CA VAL A 83 -20.62 -13.88 6.70
C VAL A 83 -21.10 -14.84 7.77
N SER A 84 -21.89 -15.85 7.39
CA SER A 84 -22.31 -16.90 8.32
C SER A 84 -21.15 -17.85 8.65
N SER A 85 -21.07 -18.31 9.90
CA SER A 85 -20.05 -19.27 10.34
C SER A 85 -19.96 -20.52 9.46
N SER A 86 -21.11 -21.07 9.08
CA SER A 86 -21.21 -22.29 8.25
C SER A 86 -20.53 -22.21 6.89
N VAL A 87 -20.38 -21.00 6.33
CA VAL A 87 -19.77 -20.82 5.01
C VAL A 87 -18.26 -20.62 5.13
N LEU A 88 -17.79 -19.99 6.21
CA LEU A 88 -16.36 -19.89 6.53
C LEU A 88 -15.76 -21.25 6.90
N GLU A 89 -16.52 -22.09 7.61
CA GLU A 89 -16.07 -23.43 7.99
C GLU A 89 -15.88 -24.36 6.77
N LYS A 90 -16.71 -24.21 5.72
CA LYS A 90 -16.50 -24.95 4.45
C LYS A 90 -15.16 -24.65 3.80
N GLU A 91 -14.65 -23.43 3.96
CA GLU A 91 -13.38 -23.00 3.40
C GLU A 91 -12.19 -23.71 4.07
N LYS A 92 -12.27 -23.85 5.40
CA LYS A 92 -11.28 -24.54 6.24
C LYS A 92 -11.07 -26.00 5.85
N ASP A 93 -12.14 -26.71 5.51
CA ASP A 93 -12.08 -28.16 5.25
C ASP A 93 -11.41 -28.53 3.91
N HIS A 94 -11.25 -27.58 2.97
CA HIS A 94 -10.73 -27.88 1.63
C HIS A 94 -9.51 -27.04 1.21
N ILE A 95 -9.04 -26.10 2.03
CA ILE A 95 -7.78 -25.38 1.79
C ILE A 95 -6.78 -25.75 2.89
N GLU A 96 -5.79 -26.59 2.54
CA GLU A 96 -4.70 -26.92 3.45
C GLU A 96 -3.97 -25.62 3.90
N GLY A 97 -3.87 -25.44 5.22
CA GLY A 97 -3.34 -24.23 5.85
C GLY A 97 -4.40 -23.21 6.28
N PHE A 98 -5.63 -23.24 5.74
CA PHE A 98 -6.67 -22.24 6.03
C PHE A 98 -7.29 -22.45 7.42
N ALA A 99 -6.57 -22.07 8.47
CA ALA A 99 -7.09 -22.03 9.83
C ALA A 99 -7.47 -20.58 10.19
N PRO A 100 -8.77 -20.21 10.21
CA PRO A 100 -9.18 -18.91 10.72
C PRO A 100 -8.85 -18.83 12.22
N GLU A 101 -7.98 -17.89 12.60
CA GLU A 101 -7.68 -17.62 14.00
C GLU A 101 -8.78 -16.71 14.58
N ILE A 102 -9.22 -17.06 15.78
CA ILE A 102 -10.37 -16.44 16.44
C ILE A 102 -9.96 -15.13 17.12
N GLY A 103 -10.22 -13.99 16.48
CA GLY A 103 -10.31 -12.70 17.16
C GLY A 103 -11.73 -12.48 17.68
N VAL A 104 -12.02 -12.80 18.94
CA VAL A 104 -13.32 -12.45 19.54
C VAL A 104 -13.30 -10.97 19.93
N VAL A 105 -13.98 -10.13 19.15
CA VAL A 105 -14.23 -8.73 19.52
C VAL A 105 -15.57 -8.65 20.25
N TRP A 106 -15.53 -8.18 21.50
CA TRP A 106 -16.74 -7.94 22.30
C TRP A 106 -17.26 -6.53 22.00
N PHE A 107 -18.46 -6.42 21.43
CA PHE A 107 -19.22 -5.16 21.43
C PHE A 107 -20.29 -5.24 22.54
N GLY A 108 -19.99 -4.64 23.70
CA GLY A 108 -20.92 -4.54 24.81
C GLY A 108 -20.31 -3.86 26.04
N THR A 109 -21.01 -2.87 26.58
CA THR A 109 -20.67 -2.15 27.83
C THR A 109 -20.36 -3.11 28.99
N ILE A 110 -19.19 -2.92 29.61
CA ILE A 110 -18.73 -3.62 30.81
C ILE A 110 -19.58 -3.16 32.02
N PRO A 111 -20.07 -4.09 32.85
CA PRO A 111 -19.86 -3.94 34.29
C PRO A 111 -18.91 -5.03 34.80
N HIS A 112 -17.96 -4.61 35.62
CA HIS A 112 -17.02 -5.49 36.31
C HIS A 112 -17.76 -6.61 37.06
N HIS A 113 -17.60 -7.86 36.63
CA HIS A 113 -17.61 -8.99 37.54
C HIS A 113 -16.66 -10.09 37.04
N LYS A 114 -15.63 -10.36 37.84
CA LYS A 114 -14.70 -11.47 37.68
C LYS A 114 -15.41 -12.75 38.12
N SER A 115 -15.53 -13.76 37.26
CA SER A 115 -15.63 -15.15 37.70
C SER A 115 -14.97 -16.11 36.71
N ALA A 116 -14.56 -17.24 37.27
CA ALA A 116 -13.57 -18.16 36.75
C ALA A 116 -14.14 -19.13 35.72
N GLU A 117 -13.89 -18.86 34.44
CA GLU A 117 -14.11 -19.84 33.35
C GLU A 117 -12.91 -19.86 32.38
N LYS A 118 -11.71 -19.61 32.92
CA LYS A 118 -10.47 -19.39 32.14
C LYS A 118 -9.77 -20.66 31.65
N LYS A 119 -10.20 -21.87 32.03
CA LYS A 119 -9.39 -23.09 31.84
C LYS A 119 -9.77 -23.98 30.64
N LYS A 120 -10.92 -23.77 29.99
CA LYS A 120 -11.34 -24.59 28.82
C LYS A 120 -11.35 -23.86 27.47
N ARG A 121 -11.21 -22.53 27.46
CA ARG A 121 -11.15 -21.71 26.23
C ARG A 121 -9.73 -21.41 25.73
N SER A 122 -8.70 -21.85 26.45
CA SER A 122 -7.29 -21.49 26.22
C SER A 122 -6.56 -22.35 25.16
N LEU A 123 -7.19 -23.39 24.61
CA LEU A 123 -6.50 -24.39 23.78
C LEU A 123 -6.72 -24.27 22.26
N LEU A 124 -7.36 -23.20 21.79
CA LEU A 124 -7.78 -23.03 20.39
C LEU A 124 -7.00 -21.95 19.63
N TYR A 125 -5.80 -21.61 20.11
CA TYR A 125 -4.99 -20.53 19.59
C TYR A 125 -3.63 -21.04 19.13
N GLN A 126 -3.46 -21.20 17.82
CA GLN A 126 -2.25 -20.89 17.03
C GLN A 126 -2.22 -21.67 15.72
N LEU A 127 -1.93 -20.92 14.64
CA LEU A 127 -1.68 -21.23 13.24
C LEU A 127 -2.79 -20.67 12.35
N GLY A 128 -2.41 -19.64 11.59
CA GLY A 128 -3.33 -18.70 10.95
C GLY A 128 -3.57 -18.94 9.47
N LEU A 129 -4.62 -18.27 8.99
CA LEU A 129 -4.67 -17.72 7.65
C LEU A 129 -5.58 -16.48 7.54
N PHE A 130 -6.57 -16.29 8.42
CA PHE A 130 -7.29 -15.00 8.56
C PHE A 130 -7.72 -14.74 10.02
N GLN A 131 -7.39 -13.56 10.56
CA GLN A 131 -7.86 -13.11 11.88
C GLN A 131 -9.22 -12.43 11.70
N VAL A 132 -10.29 -13.20 11.90
CA VAL A 132 -11.67 -12.81 11.61
C VAL A 132 -12.31 -12.19 12.85
N ALA A 133 -12.98 -11.05 12.69
CA ALA A 133 -13.76 -10.42 13.75
C ALA A 133 -15.17 -11.02 13.81
N TRP A 134 -15.54 -11.59 14.95
CA TRP A 134 -16.84 -12.22 15.17
C TRP A 134 -17.82 -11.29 15.90
N VAL A 135 -19.07 -11.27 15.44
CA VAL A 135 -20.21 -10.68 16.13
C VAL A 135 -21.00 -11.80 16.78
N THR A 136 -21.07 -11.77 18.11
CA THR A 136 -21.74 -12.79 18.94
C THR A 136 -22.97 -12.25 19.67
N LYS A 137 -23.20 -10.93 19.65
CA LYS A 137 -24.27 -10.25 20.39
C LYS A 137 -24.93 -9.17 19.55
N SER A 138 -26.21 -8.93 19.81
CA SER A 138 -26.96 -7.75 19.37
C SER A 138 -27.55 -7.05 20.60
N GLY A 139 -27.04 -5.87 20.94
CA GLY A 139 -27.37 -5.20 22.20
C GLY A 139 -26.93 -6.02 23.41
N LYS A 140 -27.89 -6.52 24.19
CA LYS A 140 -27.64 -7.40 25.35
C LYS A 140 -27.90 -8.88 25.08
N SER A 141 -28.48 -9.22 23.93
CA SER A 141 -28.85 -10.60 23.58
C SER A 141 -27.73 -11.29 22.82
N ASP A 142 -27.43 -12.54 23.20
CA ASP A 142 -26.55 -13.41 22.43
C ASP A 142 -27.23 -13.81 21.12
N LEU A 143 -26.44 -13.84 20.03
CA LEU A 143 -26.88 -14.41 18.76
C LEU A 143 -26.85 -15.94 18.87
N GLU A 144 -27.92 -16.58 18.39
CA GLU A 144 -27.98 -18.05 18.33
C GLU A 144 -26.84 -18.63 17.48
N ILE A 145 -26.53 -17.97 16.36
CA ILE A 145 -25.43 -18.31 15.47
C ILE A 145 -24.53 -17.08 15.31
N PRO A 146 -23.26 -17.14 15.75
CA PRO A 146 -22.30 -16.07 15.51
C PRO A 146 -22.11 -15.79 14.02
N ILE A 147 -21.97 -14.51 13.68
CA ILE A 147 -21.66 -14.05 12.32
C ILE A 147 -20.29 -13.38 12.30
N ALA A 148 -19.58 -13.49 11.20
CA ALA A 148 -18.27 -12.89 11.00
C ALA A 148 -18.36 -11.61 10.16
N ILE A 149 -17.44 -10.67 10.40
CA ILE A 149 -17.18 -9.56 9.49
C ILE A 149 -16.21 -10.05 8.42
N ARG A 150 -16.48 -9.79 7.13
CA ARG A 150 -15.66 -10.34 6.05
C ARG A 150 -14.19 -9.87 6.11
N PRO A 151 -13.22 -10.81 6.07
CA PRO A 151 -11.82 -10.49 5.79
C PRO A 151 -11.54 -10.39 4.28
N THR A 152 -12.39 -11.02 3.47
CA THR A 152 -12.43 -11.12 2.00
C THR A 152 -13.78 -11.73 1.58
N SER A 153 -14.22 -11.60 0.32
CA SER A 153 -15.59 -11.95 -0.10
C SER A 153 -15.75 -13.27 -0.86
N GLU A 154 -14.71 -14.11 -1.02
CA GLU A 154 -14.81 -15.42 -1.67
C GLU A 154 -15.97 -16.26 -1.13
N THR A 155 -16.02 -16.44 0.20
CA THR A 155 -17.07 -17.17 0.91
C THR A 155 -18.44 -16.51 0.83
N VAL A 156 -18.50 -15.19 0.63
CA VAL A 156 -19.77 -14.47 0.49
C VAL A 156 -20.31 -14.58 -0.93
N MET A 157 -19.44 -14.57 -1.94
CA MET A 157 -19.79 -14.45 -3.36
C MET A 157 -20.01 -15.81 -4.03
N TYR A 158 -19.13 -16.78 -3.77
CA TYR A 158 -19.07 -18.03 -4.53
C TYR A 158 -20.29 -18.96 -4.38
N PRO A 159 -20.98 -19.02 -3.22
CA PRO A 159 -22.27 -19.70 -3.14
C PRO A 159 -23.34 -19.13 -4.09
N TYR A 160 -23.23 -17.85 -4.46
CA TYR A 160 -24.16 -17.21 -5.41
C TYR A 160 -23.67 -17.35 -6.85
N PHE A 161 -22.36 -17.39 -7.10
CA PHE A 161 -21.83 -17.72 -8.43
C PHE A 161 -22.32 -19.09 -8.89
N SER A 162 -22.33 -20.08 -8.00
CA SER A 162 -22.88 -21.43 -8.25
C SER A 162 -24.38 -21.41 -8.61
N LYS A 163 -25.15 -20.44 -8.10
CA LYS A 163 -26.58 -20.29 -8.43
C LYS A 163 -26.81 -19.58 -9.76
N TRP A 164 -25.95 -18.61 -10.09
CA TRP A 164 -26.08 -17.74 -11.26
C TRP A 164 -25.49 -18.36 -12.53
N ILE A 165 -24.43 -19.16 -12.40
CA ILE A 165 -23.79 -19.84 -13.52
C ILE A 165 -24.44 -21.21 -13.68
N ARG A 166 -25.09 -21.46 -14.82
CA ARG A 166 -25.69 -22.76 -15.15
C ARG A 166 -25.19 -23.31 -16.48
N GLY A 167 -24.99 -22.45 -17.47
CA GLY A 167 -24.45 -22.82 -18.78
C GLY A 167 -23.31 -21.90 -19.23
N HIS A 168 -22.63 -22.28 -20.31
CA HIS A 168 -21.55 -21.49 -20.90
C HIS A 168 -21.96 -20.05 -21.27
N ARG A 169 -23.26 -19.80 -21.49
CA ARG A 169 -23.81 -18.47 -21.82
C ARG A 169 -23.84 -17.50 -20.64
N ASP A 170 -23.74 -18.03 -19.42
CA ASP A 170 -23.64 -17.21 -18.19
C ASP A 170 -22.20 -16.77 -17.92
N LEU A 171 -21.24 -17.29 -18.71
CA LEU A 171 -19.82 -16.98 -18.62
C LEU A 171 -19.38 -16.08 -19.79
N PRO A 172 -18.41 -15.18 -19.58
CA PRO A 172 -17.75 -14.92 -18.31
C PRO A 172 -18.63 -14.07 -17.35
N LEU A 173 -18.67 -14.46 -16.08
CA LEU A 173 -19.24 -13.63 -15.02
C LEU A 173 -18.12 -12.76 -14.43
N LYS A 174 -18.26 -11.44 -14.47
CA LYS A 174 -17.21 -10.51 -14.03
C LYS A 174 -17.73 -9.44 -13.09
N LEU A 175 -17.36 -9.53 -11.82
CA LEU A 175 -17.85 -8.64 -10.77
C LEU A 175 -16.71 -7.94 -10.03
N ASN A 176 -16.99 -6.72 -9.58
CA ASN A 176 -16.13 -5.93 -8.69
C ASN A 176 -16.97 -5.33 -7.57
N GLN A 177 -16.38 -5.07 -6.41
CA GLN A 177 -16.99 -4.23 -5.38
C GLN A 177 -15.97 -3.32 -4.72
N TRP A 178 -16.39 -2.10 -4.39
CA TRP A 178 -15.63 -1.15 -3.57
C TRP A 178 -16.18 -1.20 -2.16
N CYS A 179 -15.33 -1.47 -1.17
CA CYS A 179 -15.79 -1.61 0.20
C CYS A 179 -14.68 -1.53 1.25
N ASN A 180 -15.08 -1.55 2.52
CA ASN A 180 -14.20 -1.85 3.62
C ASN A 180 -14.13 -3.37 3.90
N VAL A 181 -13.02 -3.77 4.50
CA VAL A 181 -12.80 -5.09 5.09
C VAL A 181 -12.16 -4.97 6.46
N VAL A 182 -12.36 -5.98 7.30
CA VAL A 182 -11.78 -6.04 8.64
C VAL A 182 -10.89 -7.26 8.78
N ARG A 183 -9.63 -7.03 9.15
CA ARG A 183 -8.63 -8.06 9.46
C ARG A 183 -8.02 -7.72 10.81
N TRP A 184 -8.34 -8.52 11.82
CA TRP A 184 -8.04 -8.18 13.21
C TRP A 184 -6.62 -8.53 13.62
N GLU A 185 -5.64 -7.95 12.92
CA GLU A 185 -4.23 -8.32 13.06
C GLU A 185 -3.63 -7.96 14.45
N PHE A 186 -2.89 -8.91 15.05
CA PHE A 186 -2.19 -8.75 16.35
C PHE A 186 -0.85 -8.00 16.27
N SER A 187 -0.30 -7.81 15.07
CA SER A 187 0.91 -7.03 14.83
C SER A 187 0.69 -5.53 15.01
N ASN A 188 1.79 -4.78 15.17
CA ASN A 188 1.75 -3.33 15.21
C ASN A 188 1.13 -2.75 13.93
N PRO A 189 0.02 -2.00 14.03
CA PRO A 189 -0.60 -1.38 12.89
C PRO A 189 0.21 -0.16 12.43
N THR A 190 0.15 0.13 11.15
CA THR A 190 0.77 1.29 10.53
C THR A 190 -0.26 1.92 9.60
N PRO A 191 -0.55 3.23 9.73
CA PRO A 191 -1.56 3.88 8.89
C PRO A 191 -1.35 3.56 7.41
N PHE A 192 -2.45 3.31 6.68
CA PHE A 192 -2.48 2.87 5.28
C PHE A 192 -1.84 1.50 4.98
N ILE A 193 -0.61 1.26 5.43
CA ILE A 193 0.16 0.06 5.10
C ILE A 193 -0.47 -1.19 5.72
N ARG A 194 -0.88 -1.08 6.99
CA ARG A 194 -1.36 -2.20 7.78
C ARG A 194 -2.36 -1.71 8.83
N SER A 195 -3.61 -1.59 8.39
CA SER A 195 -4.74 -1.19 9.22
C SER A 195 -5.65 -2.39 9.47
N ARG A 196 -6.37 -2.41 10.60
CA ARG A 196 -7.35 -3.46 10.91
C ARG A 196 -8.62 -3.32 10.08
N GLU A 197 -9.02 -2.08 9.82
CA GLU A 197 -10.03 -1.75 8.84
C GLU A 197 -9.37 -0.95 7.72
N PHE A 198 -9.65 -1.31 6.48
CA PHE A 198 -9.14 -0.58 5.32
C PHE A 198 -10.13 -0.63 4.16
N LEU A 199 -10.05 0.39 3.30
CA LEU A 199 -10.79 0.43 2.04
C LEU A 199 -9.99 -0.32 0.97
N TRP A 200 -10.71 -1.05 0.14
CA TRP A 200 -10.16 -1.73 -1.01
C TRP A 200 -11.20 -1.86 -2.13
N GLN A 201 -10.77 -2.35 -3.28
CA GLN A 201 -11.68 -3.09 -4.13
C GLN A 201 -11.37 -4.59 -4.05
N GLU A 202 -12.31 -5.39 -4.50
CA GLU A 202 -12.06 -6.79 -4.81
C GLU A 202 -12.86 -7.16 -6.05
N GLY A 203 -12.16 -7.69 -7.05
CA GLY A 203 -12.75 -8.24 -8.25
C GLY A 203 -12.78 -9.75 -8.19
N HIS A 204 -13.88 -10.34 -8.62
CA HIS A 204 -14.07 -11.79 -8.69
C HIS A 204 -14.73 -12.14 -10.02
N THR A 205 -14.10 -13.03 -10.76
CA THR A 205 -14.54 -13.40 -12.10
C THR A 205 -14.54 -14.91 -12.28
N ALA A 206 -15.37 -15.39 -13.20
CA ALA A 206 -15.51 -16.79 -13.56
C ALA A 206 -15.58 -16.93 -15.08
N PHE A 207 -14.88 -17.92 -15.62
CA PHE A 207 -14.64 -18.17 -17.04
C PHE A 207 -14.88 -19.62 -17.41
N ALA A 208 -15.13 -19.86 -18.69
CA ALA A 208 -15.24 -21.21 -19.23
C ALA A 208 -13.86 -21.88 -19.38
N THR A 209 -12.82 -21.11 -19.70
CA THR A 209 -11.49 -21.63 -19.99
C THR A 209 -10.38 -21.01 -19.13
N LYS A 210 -9.28 -21.76 -18.97
CA LYS A 210 -8.06 -21.27 -18.29
C LYS A 210 -7.44 -20.08 -19.03
N GLN A 211 -7.47 -20.10 -20.36
CA GLN A 211 -6.86 -19.05 -21.16
C GLN A 211 -7.48 -17.68 -20.88
N GLU A 212 -8.82 -17.59 -20.89
CA GLU A 212 -9.52 -16.33 -20.57
C GLU A 212 -9.23 -15.84 -19.15
N ALA A 213 -9.12 -16.78 -18.20
CA ALA A 213 -8.76 -16.46 -16.82
C ALA A 213 -7.32 -15.91 -16.73
N ASP A 214 -6.35 -16.56 -17.38
CA ASP A 214 -4.95 -16.12 -17.40
C ASP A 214 -4.78 -14.75 -18.08
N GLU A 215 -5.50 -14.51 -19.18
CA GLU A 215 -5.50 -13.21 -19.88
C GLU A 215 -5.97 -12.09 -18.97
N GLU A 216 -7.08 -12.28 -18.23
CA GLU A 216 -7.57 -11.25 -17.30
C GLU A 216 -6.60 -11.00 -16.14
N VAL A 217 -5.95 -12.04 -15.60
CA VAL A 217 -4.99 -11.88 -14.50
C VAL A 217 -3.92 -10.86 -14.86
N LEU A 218 -3.35 -10.97 -16.06
CA LEU A 218 -2.30 -10.07 -16.54
C LEU A 218 -2.84 -8.69 -16.93
N GLN A 219 -4.05 -8.62 -17.50
CA GLN A 219 -4.72 -7.34 -17.80
C GLN A 219 -4.94 -6.51 -16.53
N ILE A 220 -5.43 -7.14 -15.45
CA ILE A 220 -5.63 -6.47 -14.17
C ILE A 220 -4.30 -6.10 -13.52
N LEU A 221 -3.29 -6.98 -13.59
CA LEU A 221 -1.95 -6.66 -13.07
C LEU A 221 -1.35 -5.43 -13.77
N GLU A 222 -1.60 -5.28 -15.06
CA GLU A 222 -1.20 -4.09 -15.81
C GLU A 222 -1.94 -2.84 -15.34
N LEU A 223 -3.24 -2.91 -15.05
CA LEU A 223 -3.97 -1.78 -14.45
C LEU A 223 -3.37 -1.38 -13.09
N TYR A 224 -2.92 -2.34 -12.28
CA TYR A 224 -2.22 -2.04 -11.03
C TYR A 224 -0.86 -1.39 -11.26
N ARG A 225 -0.07 -1.83 -12.24
CA ARG A 225 1.16 -1.11 -12.63
C ARG A 225 0.83 0.34 -12.99
N ARG A 226 -0.23 0.57 -13.76
CA ARG A 226 -0.66 1.93 -14.16
C ARG A 226 -1.02 2.80 -12.97
N ILE A 227 -1.73 2.28 -11.96
CA ILE A 227 -1.98 3.02 -10.71
C ILE A 227 -0.65 3.48 -10.10
N TYR A 228 0.29 2.56 -9.90
CA TYR A 228 1.54 2.88 -9.23
C TYR A 228 2.44 3.80 -10.06
N GLU A 229 2.68 3.49 -11.33
CA GLU A 229 3.64 4.22 -12.15
C GLU A 229 3.04 5.50 -12.74
N GLU A 230 1.82 5.43 -13.30
CA GLU A 230 1.23 6.56 -14.04
C GLU A 230 0.57 7.59 -13.13
N PHE A 231 -0.01 7.17 -11.99
CA PHE A 231 -0.69 8.07 -11.05
C PHE A 231 0.19 8.39 -9.84
N LEU A 232 0.75 7.38 -9.19
CA LEU A 232 1.51 7.56 -7.96
C LEU A 232 2.99 7.87 -8.21
N ALA A 233 3.49 7.80 -9.44
CA ALA A 233 4.90 7.99 -9.78
C ALA A 233 5.84 7.04 -9.00
N ILE A 234 5.41 5.80 -8.75
CA ILE A 234 6.16 4.78 -8.00
C ILE A 234 6.56 3.65 -8.95
N PRO A 235 7.86 3.36 -9.12
CA PRO A 235 8.32 2.20 -9.88
C PRO A 235 7.93 0.91 -9.16
N ILE A 236 7.40 -0.08 -9.90
CA ILE A 236 7.07 -1.39 -9.33
C ILE A 236 7.71 -2.53 -10.13
N ILE A 237 7.73 -3.72 -9.53
CA ILE A 237 8.11 -4.96 -10.20
C ILE A 237 6.85 -5.82 -10.34
N LYS A 238 6.50 -6.16 -11.58
CA LYS A 238 5.48 -7.18 -11.87
C LYS A 238 6.11 -8.56 -11.79
N GLY A 239 5.46 -9.50 -11.11
CA GLY A 239 5.94 -10.87 -11.07
C GLY A 239 4.94 -11.87 -10.53
N LYS A 240 5.36 -13.13 -10.47
CA LYS A 240 4.63 -14.26 -9.89
C LYS A 240 5.11 -14.51 -8.46
N LYS A 241 4.22 -14.76 -7.51
CA LYS A 241 4.62 -15.21 -6.16
C LYS A 241 5.20 -16.62 -6.22
N SER A 242 6.14 -16.93 -5.31
CA SER A 242 6.61 -18.29 -5.08
C SER A 242 5.48 -19.20 -4.62
N GLU A 243 5.69 -20.51 -4.68
CA GLU A 243 4.72 -21.47 -4.14
C GLU A 243 4.43 -21.24 -2.65
N MET A 244 5.44 -20.90 -1.84
CA MET A 244 5.25 -20.61 -0.41
C MET A 244 4.57 -19.25 -0.15
N GLU A 245 4.61 -18.28 -1.07
CA GLU A 245 4.02 -16.93 -0.88
C GLU A 245 2.74 -16.69 -1.70
N LYS A 246 2.36 -17.59 -2.61
CA LYS A 246 1.10 -17.48 -3.36
C LYS A 246 -0.11 -17.58 -2.44
N PHE A 247 -1.27 -17.10 -2.90
CA PHE A 247 -2.52 -17.28 -2.18
C PHE A 247 -2.86 -18.78 -2.06
N ALA A 248 -3.16 -19.24 -0.84
CA ALA A 248 -3.36 -20.67 -0.55
C ALA A 248 -4.49 -21.31 -1.38
N GLY A 249 -5.56 -20.56 -1.66
CA GLY A 249 -6.65 -21.03 -2.53
C GLY A 249 -6.37 -20.89 -4.03
N GLY A 250 -5.23 -20.31 -4.43
CA GLY A 250 -4.90 -19.98 -5.82
C GLY A 250 -4.10 -21.06 -6.54
N LEU A 251 -4.31 -21.19 -7.85
CA LEU A 251 -3.42 -21.95 -8.73
C LEU A 251 -2.05 -21.26 -8.81
N TYR A 252 -2.06 -19.96 -9.10
CA TYR A 252 -0.90 -19.08 -9.01
C TYR A 252 -1.32 -17.67 -8.63
N THR A 253 -0.36 -16.87 -8.18
CA THR A 253 -0.59 -15.47 -7.80
C THR A 253 0.40 -14.57 -8.50
N THR A 254 -0.09 -13.47 -9.07
CA THR A 254 0.74 -12.38 -9.57
C THR A 254 0.61 -11.15 -8.66
N SER A 255 1.65 -10.33 -8.62
CA SER A 255 1.68 -9.12 -7.79
C SER A 255 2.51 -8.01 -8.41
N VAL A 256 2.21 -6.79 -7.95
CA VAL A 256 3.10 -5.64 -8.12
C VAL A 256 3.81 -5.38 -6.80
N GLU A 257 5.14 -5.36 -6.83
CA GLU A 257 5.99 -5.18 -5.67
C GLU A 257 6.63 -3.80 -5.71
N ALA A 258 6.38 -3.00 -4.68
CA ALA A 258 7.06 -1.74 -4.42
C ALA A 258 8.21 -1.95 -3.42
N PHE A 259 9.14 -1.00 -3.37
CA PHE A 259 10.28 -1.06 -2.46
C PHE A 259 10.52 0.29 -1.82
N ILE A 260 10.84 0.28 -0.53
CA ILE A 260 11.08 1.48 0.27
C ILE A 260 12.59 1.53 0.63
N PRO A 261 13.43 2.26 -0.13
CA PRO A 261 14.87 2.30 0.07
C PRO A 261 15.30 2.65 1.48
N ASN A 262 14.64 3.62 2.11
CA ASN A 262 14.94 4.08 3.48
C ASN A 262 14.87 2.96 4.53
N THR A 263 14.01 1.96 4.29
CA THR A 263 13.80 0.85 5.22
C THR A 263 14.40 -0.46 4.72
N GLY A 264 14.73 -0.56 3.44
CA GLY A 264 15.16 -1.82 2.80
C GLY A 264 14.05 -2.85 2.62
N ARG A 265 12.78 -2.43 2.70
CA ARG A 265 11.63 -3.34 2.75
C ARG A 265 10.85 -3.34 1.44
N GLY A 266 10.40 -4.54 1.06
CA GLY A 266 9.43 -4.72 -0.01
C GLY A 266 8.00 -4.52 0.51
N VAL A 267 7.12 -4.04 -0.36
CA VAL A 267 5.70 -3.88 -0.05
C VAL A 267 4.90 -4.39 -1.23
N GLN A 268 4.08 -5.41 -1.00
CA GLN A 268 3.12 -5.86 -1.99
C GLN A 268 2.06 -4.78 -2.15
N GLY A 269 1.98 -4.20 -3.35
CA GLY A 269 1.09 -3.08 -3.65
C GLY A 269 -0.31 -3.50 -4.07
N ALA A 270 -0.41 -4.54 -4.91
CA ALA A 270 -1.65 -5.15 -5.36
C ALA A 270 -1.40 -6.59 -5.83
N THR A 271 -2.46 -7.34 -6.07
CA THR A 271 -2.36 -8.72 -6.52
C THR A 271 -3.51 -9.17 -7.39
N SER A 272 -3.19 -10.08 -8.31
CA SER A 272 -4.12 -10.72 -9.22
C SER A 272 -3.87 -12.22 -9.21
N HIS A 273 -4.85 -12.98 -8.74
CA HIS A 273 -4.79 -14.41 -8.53
C HIS A 273 -5.53 -15.13 -9.66
N CYS A 274 -4.90 -16.17 -10.23
CA CYS A 274 -5.63 -17.22 -10.90
C CYS A 274 -6.00 -18.25 -9.84
N LEU A 275 -7.29 -18.36 -9.54
CA LEU A 275 -7.80 -19.32 -8.55
C LEU A 275 -7.91 -20.74 -9.11
N GLY A 276 -7.72 -20.88 -10.42
CA GLY A 276 -7.94 -22.13 -11.13
C GLY A 276 -9.38 -22.59 -10.94
N GLN A 277 -9.53 -23.85 -10.54
CA GLN A 277 -10.83 -24.46 -10.25
C GLN A 277 -10.96 -24.84 -8.76
N ASN A 278 -10.08 -24.35 -7.88
CA ASN A 278 -10.06 -24.75 -6.46
C ASN A 278 -11.37 -24.37 -5.76
N PHE A 279 -11.75 -23.10 -5.85
CA PHE A 279 -13.01 -22.60 -5.29
C PHE A 279 -14.24 -23.11 -6.06
N ALA A 280 -14.14 -23.30 -7.37
CA ALA A 280 -15.23 -23.86 -8.17
C ALA A 280 -15.56 -25.29 -7.75
N LYS A 281 -14.56 -26.10 -7.39
CA LYS A 281 -14.76 -27.44 -6.80
C LYS A 281 -15.44 -27.34 -5.44
N MET A 282 -14.96 -26.45 -4.56
CA MET A 282 -15.49 -26.28 -3.20
C MET A 282 -16.95 -25.80 -3.19
N PHE A 283 -17.29 -24.81 -4.02
CA PHE A 283 -18.62 -24.19 -4.06
C PHE A 283 -19.51 -24.74 -5.18
N GLU A 284 -19.08 -25.81 -5.84
CA GLU A 284 -19.80 -26.47 -6.93
C GLU A 284 -20.20 -25.52 -8.07
N ILE A 285 -19.30 -24.60 -8.45
CA ILE A 285 -19.52 -23.65 -9.55
C ILE A 285 -19.29 -24.37 -10.87
N ASN A 286 -20.35 -25.03 -11.35
CA ASN A 286 -20.37 -25.81 -12.57
C ASN A 286 -21.11 -25.08 -13.69
N PHE A 287 -20.82 -25.43 -14.93
CA PHE A 287 -21.57 -24.96 -16.09
C PHE A 287 -21.70 -26.06 -17.15
N GLU A 288 -22.76 -26.02 -17.95
CA GLU A 288 -22.92 -26.85 -19.14
C GLU A 288 -22.23 -26.20 -20.36
N ASN A 289 -21.25 -26.87 -20.95
CA ASN A 289 -20.54 -26.39 -22.14
C ASN A 289 -21.42 -26.47 -23.41
N GLU A 290 -20.92 -26.02 -24.56
CA GLU A 290 -21.68 -26.05 -25.82
C GLU A 290 -22.09 -27.46 -26.29
N LYS A 291 -21.44 -28.50 -25.76
CA LYS A 291 -21.70 -29.91 -26.08
C LYS A 291 -22.66 -30.57 -25.09
N GLY A 292 -23.15 -29.84 -24.09
CA GLY A 292 -24.00 -30.41 -23.03
C GLY A 292 -23.23 -31.09 -21.91
N GLU A 293 -21.91 -30.95 -21.86
CA GLU A 293 -21.06 -31.58 -20.84
C GLU A 293 -20.85 -30.65 -19.65
N LYS A 294 -20.80 -31.22 -18.44
CA LYS A 294 -20.57 -30.47 -17.21
C LYS A 294 -19.09 -30.11 -17.05
N GLY A 295 -18.79 -28.81 -16.99
CA GLY A 295 -17.47 -28.25 -16.69
C GLY A 295 -17.44 -27.47 -15.37
N LEU A 296 -16.23 -27.23 -14.85
CA LEU A 296 -15.99 -26.36 -13.69
C LEU A 296 -15.47 -25.00 -14.14
N ALA A 297 -16.00 -23.93 -13.57
CA ALA A 297 -15.57 -22.58 -13.92
C ALA A 297 -14.12 -22.31 -13.49
N TRP A 298 -13.37 -21.60 -14.33
CA TRP A 298 -12.06 -21.04 -13.99
C TRP A 298 -12.26 -19.68 -13.34
N GLN A 299 -11.64 -19.42 -12.20
CA GLN A 299 -11.89 -18.19 -11.45
C GLN A 299 -10.63 -17.35 -11.25
N ASN A 300 -10.82 -16.03 -11.16
CA ASN A 300 -9.81 -15.11 -10.66
C ASN A 300 -10.34 -14.30 -9.48
N SER A 301 -9.43 -13.85 -8.63
CA SER A 301 -9.68 -12.73 -7.71
C SER A 301 -8.53 -11.75 -7.73
N TRP A 302 -8.81 -10.46 -7.52
CA TRP A 302 -7.79 -9.42 -7.59
C TRP A 302 -8.12 -8.22 -6.71
N ALA A 303 -7.11 -7.67 -6.04
CA ALA A 303 -7.29 -6.56 -5.10
C ALA A 303 -6.07 -5.64 -4.96
N TYR A 304 -6.35 -4.39 -4.60
CA TYR A 304 -5.50 -3.32 -4.11
C TYR A 304 -6.29 -2.50 -3.07
N SER A 305 -5.58 -1.89 -2.13
CA SER A 305 -6.20 -1.17 -1.01
C SER A 305 -5.61 0.23 -0.84
N THR A 306 -6.08 0.97 0.16
CA THR A 306 -5.51 2.24 0.61
C THR A 306 -4.03 2.16 1.01
N ARG A 307 -3.42 0.97 1.06
CA ARG A 307 -1.97 0.77 1.14
C ARG A 307 -1.21 1.53 0.06
N THR A 308 -1.79 1.68 -1.14
CA THR A 308 -1.22 2.47 -2.23
C THR A 308 -0.83 3.88 -1.80
N ILE A 309 -1.68 4.54 -1.01
CA ILE A 309 -1.48 5.88 -0.47
C ILE A 309 -0.30 5.87 0.50
N GLY A 310 -0.24 4.88 1.39
CA GLY A 310 0.87 4.76 2.33
C GLY A 310 2.22 4.58 1.64
N VAL A 311 2.28 3.75 0.60
CA VAL A 311 3.50 3.54 -0.20
C VAL A 311 3.93 4.84 -0.88
N MET A 312 2.99 5.60 -1.45
CA MET A 312 3.26 6.92 -2.06
C MET A 312 3.91 7.88 -1.05
N VAL A 313 3.37 7.98 0.17
CA VAL A 313 3.95 8.82 1.22
C VAL A 313 5.36 8.36 1.57
N MET A 314 5.58 7.05 1.72
CA MET A 314 6.90 6.48 2.04
C MET A 314 7.94 6.72 0.95
N VAL A 315 7.56 6.65 -0.33
CA VAL A 315 8.48 6.86 -1.46
C VAL A 315 8.83 8.33 -1.61
N HIS A 316 7.82 9.22 -1.65
CA HIS A 316 8.01 10.61 -2.08
C HIS A 316 8.20 11.61 -0.95
N GLY A 317 7.64 11.36 0.23
CA GLY A 317 7.71 12.30 1.36
C GLY A 317 9.15 12.65 1.74
N ASP A 318 9.37 13.85 2.27
CA ASP A 318 10.66 14.35 2.71
C ASP A 318 10.57 15.03 4.09
N ASP A 319 11.66 15.68 4.53
CA ASP A 319 11.73 16.34 5.85
C ASP A 319 10.90 17.63 5.95
N LYS A 320 10.22 18.06 4.88
CA LYS A 320 9.24 19.15 4.90
C LYS A 320 7.79 18.66 4.96
N GLY A 321 7.54 17.37 4.75
CA GLY A 321 6.21 16.77 4.78
C GLY A 321 5.89 15.92 3.56
N LEU A 322 4.62 15.95 3.16
CA LEU A 322 4.14 15.24 1.98
C LEU A 322 4.75 15.81 0.70
N VAL A 323 4.89 14.96 -0.31
CA VAL A 323 5.20 15.32 -1.70
C VAL A 323 4.25 14.53 -2.58
N LEU A 324 3.20 15.18 -3.09
CA LEU A 324 2.15 14.49 -3.83
C LEU A 324 2.42 14.55 -5.34
N PRO A 325 2.29 13.41 -6.06
CA PRO A 325 2.26 13.43 -7.52
C PRO A 325 1.07 14.27 -8.03
N PRO A 326 1.27 15.15 -9.03
CA PRO A 326 0.22 16.01 -9.59
C PRO A 326 -1.06 15.30 -9.98
N LYS A 327 -0.99 14.05 -10.46
CA LYS A 327 -2.18 13.31 -10.89
C LYS A 327 -3.11 12.91 -9.75
N VAL A 328 -2.60 12.79 -8.52
CA VAL A 328 -3.40 12.39 -7.35
C VAL A 328 -3.57 13.49 -6.30
N SER A 329 -2.92 14.64 -6.46
CA SER A 329 -3.10 15.77 -5.53
C SER A 329 -4.47 16.42 -5.72
N SER A 330 -5.27 16.57 -4.66
CA SER A 330 -6.55 17.29 -4.72
C SER A 330 -6.37 18.75 -5.13
N VAL A 331 -5.34 19.41 -4.61
CA VAL A 331 -4.89 20.74 -5.03
C VAL A 331 -3.55 20.57 -5.74
N GLN A 332 -3.50 20.84 -7.04
CA GLN A 332 -2.27 20.79 -7.83
C GLN A 332 -1.48 22.10 -7.69
N VAL A 333 -2.20 23.22 -7.64
CA VAL A 333 -1.62 24.56 -7.58
C VAL A 333 -2.26 25.35 -6.43
N ILE A 334 -1.43 25.89 -5.53
CA ILE A 334 -1.89 26.84 -4.52
C ILE A 334 -1.34 28.23 -4.81
N VAL A 335 -2.24 29.21 -4.95
CA VAL A 335 -1.91 30.61 -5.17
C VAL A 335 -1.86 31.34 -3.84
N VAL A 336 -0.74 32.01 -3.56
CA VAL A 336 -0.51 32.73 -2.30
C VAL A 336 -0.24 34.21 -2.60
N PRO A 337 -1.11 35.14 -2.13
CA PRO A 337 -0.83 36.56 -2.24
C PRO A 337 0.32 36.94 -1.30
N VAL A 338 1.24 37.78 -1.80
CA VAL A 338 2.39 38.29 -1.04
C VAL A 338 2.28 39.81 -0.93
N PRO A 339 1.32 40.33 -0.14
CA PRO A 339 1.16 41.76 0.03
C PRO A 339 2.37 42.35 0.76
N PHE A 340 2.76 43.55 0.35
CA PHE A 340 3.77 44.36 1.04
C PHE A 340 3.12 45.67 1.52
N LYS A 341 3.76 46.36 2.47
CA LYS A 341 3.29 47.65 2.95
C LYS A 341 3.20 48.64 1.78
N ASP A 342 2.07 49.33 1.66
CA ASP A 342 1.73 50.28 0.59
C ASP A 342 1.49 49.66 -0.81
N ALA A 343 1.31 48.34 -0.90
CA ALA A 343 0.96 47.67 -2.15
C ALA A 343 -0.54 47.73 -2.49
N ASN A 344 -0.86 47.70 -3.80
CA ASN A 344 -2.23 47.49 -4.29
C ASN A 344 -2.72 46.08 -3.92
N THR A 345 -3.19 45.93 -2.69
CA THR A 345 -3.58 44.64 -2.13
C THR A 345 -4.79 44.09 -2.87
N GLN A 346 -5.76 44.93 -3.22
CA GLN A 346 -6.90 44.51 -4.03
C GLN A 346 -6.46 43.96 -5.38
N GLY A 347 -5.58 44.67 -6.09
CA GLY A 347 -5.05 44.20 -7.39
C GLY A 347 -4.29 42.88 -7.30
N ILE A 348 -3.57 42.61 -6.20
CA ILE A 348 -2.93 41.31 -5.97
C ILE A 348 -3.99 40.21 -5.78
N PHE A 349 -5.03 40.47 -5.00
CA PHE A 349 -6.09 39.49 -4.74
C PHE A 349 -6.89 39.20 -6.01
N ASP A 350 -7.19 40.23 -6.80
CA ASP A 350 -7.85 40.10 -8.11
C ASP A 350 -6.99 39.27 -9.08
N ALA A 351 -5.67 39.52 -9.13
CA ALA A 351 -4.75 38.73 -9.93
C ALA A 351 -4.66 37.27 -9.46
N CYS A 352 -4.68 37.01 -8.15
CA CYS A 352 -4.76 35.65 -7.61
C CYS A 352 -6.05 34.95 -8.05
N ALA A 353 -7.21 35.64 -7.96
CA ALA A 353 -8.49 35.07 -8.37
C ALA A 353 -8.50 34.74 -9.87
N ALA A 354 -8.09 35.70 -10.71
CA ALA A 354 -7.97 35.50 -12.15
C ALA A 354 -7.02 34.35 -12.52
N THR A 355 -5.90 34.20 -11.79
CA THR A 355 -4.96 33.07 -11.96
C THR A 355 -5.63 31.75 -11.65
N VAL A 356 -6.36 31.64 -10.52
CA VAL A 356 -7.08 30.41 -10.15
C VAL A 356 -8.14 30.08 -11.19
N ASP A 357 -8.98 31.04 -11.57
CA ASP A 357 -10.05 30.85 -12.54
C ASP A 357 -9.49 30.35 -13.89
N THR A 358 -8.44 31.01 -14.39
CA THR A 358 -7.76 30.62 -15.64
C THR A 358 -7.21 29.19 -15.59
N LEU A 359 -6.63 28.78 -14.47
CA LEU A 359 -6.10 27.43 -14.30
C LEU A 359 -7.23 26.39 -14.17
N CYS A 360 -8.28 26.70 -13.42
CA CYS A 360 -9.45 25.85 -13.24
C CYS A 360 -10.21 25.61 -14.55
N GLU A 361 -10.41 26.66 -15.37
CA GLU A 361 -11.00 26.55 -16.71
C GLU A 361 -10.19 25.62 -17.62
N ALA A 362 -8.88 25.55 -17.42
CA ALA A 362 -7.97 24.66 -18.15
C ALA A 362 -7.92 23.23 -17.61
N GLY A 363 -8.71 22.90 -16.57
CA GLY A 363 -8.78 21.60 -15.92
C GLY A 363 -7.73 21.34 -14.83
N ILE A 364 -7.02 22.38 -14.38
CA ILE A 364 -6.02 22.28 -13.31
C ILE A 364 -6.70 22.55 -11.97
N ARG A 365 -6.48 21.68 -10.98
CA ARG A 365 -7.06 21.86 -9.64
C ARG A 365 -6.28 22.92 -8.89
N ALA A 366 -6.74 24.17 -8.94
CA ALA A 366 -6.09 25.31 -8.32
C ALA A 366 -6.96 25.93 -7.21
N GLU A 367 -6.31 26.40 -6.15
CA GLU A 367 -6.95 27.15 -5.06
C GLU A 367 -6.08 28.37 -4.69
N ALA A 368 -6.65 29.30 -3.92
CA ALA A 368 -5.91 30.44 -3.37
C ALA A 368 -6.06 30.53 -1.83
N ASP A 369 -4.97 30.85 -1.16
CA ASP A 369 -4.95 31.02 0.30
C ASP A 369 -4.98 32.50 0.70
N TYR A 370 -6.19 33.02 0.89
CA TYR A 370 -6.44 34.42 1.26
C TYR A 370 -6.41 34.71 2.76
N ARG A 371 -6.12 33.71 3.63
CA ARG A 371 -6.13 33.89 5.09
C ARG A 371 -5.15 34.99 5.52
N ASP A 372 -5.64 36.09 6.08
CA ASP A 372 -4.84 37.28 6.42
C ASP A 372 -4.17 37.16 7.80
N ASN A 373 -4.67 36.27 8.65
CA ASN A 373 -4.12 35.96 9.97
C ASN A 373 -2.79 35.19 9.93
N TYR A 374 -2.35 34.73 8.75
CA TYR A 374 -1.09 34.01 8.57
C TYR A 374 -0.14 34.73 7.61
N SER A 375 1.14 34.74 7.96
CA SER A 375 2.18 35.28 7.08
C SER A 375 2.35 34.41 5.82
N PRO A 376 2.83 34.97 4.69
CA PRO A 376 3.13 34.16 3.51
C PRO A 376 4.07 32.99 3.81
N GLY A 377 5.10 33.20 4.65
CA GLY A 377 6.02 32.13 5.05
C GLY A 377 5.34 30.99 5.82
N TRP A 378 4.34 31.28 6.66
CA TRP A 378 3.53 30.25 7.32
C TRP A 378 2.70 29.46 6.29
N LYS A 379 2.07 30.15 5.34
CA LYS A 379 1.29 29.50 4.26
C LYS A 379 2.18 28.61 3.42
N TYR A 380 3.42 29.03 3.12
CA TYR A 380 4.38 28.22 2.38
C TYR A 380 4.65 26.90 3.11
N SER A 381 4.97 26.94 4.39
CA SER A 381 5.18 25.73 5.20
C SER A 381 3.92 24.86 5.29
N HIS A 382 2.74 25.46 5.44
CA HIS A 382 1.47 24.71 5.52
C HIS A 382 1.20 23.91 4.24
N TRP A 383 1.32 24.54 3.06
CA TRP A 383 1.07 23.87 1.80
C TRP A 383 2.22 22.96 1.35
N GLU A 384 3.46 23.23 1.78
CA GLU A 384 4.59 22.31 1.64
C GLU A 384 4.38 21.04 2.48
N MET A 385 3.91 21.17 3.73
CA MET A 385 3.57 20.03 4.60
C MET A 385 2.48 19.14 3.97
N LYS A 386 1.46 19.78 3.37
CA LYS A 386 0.36 19.10 2.68
C LYS A 386 0.75 18.54 1.30
N GLY A 387 1.95 18.89 0.80
CA GLY A 387 2.53 18.33 -0.41
C GLY A 387 1.92 18.82 -1.72
N VAL A 388 1.36 20.03 -1.75
CA VAL A 388 0.83 20.64 -2.98
C VAL A 388 1.96 20.76 -4.01
N PRO A 389 1.83 20.19 -5.23
CA PRO A 389 2.92 20.11 -6.20
C PRO A 389 3.53 21.46 -6.60
N LEU A 390 2.69 22.47 -6.80
CA LEU A 390 3.11 23.78 -7.27
C LEU A 390 2.50 24.88 -6.41
N ARG A 391 3.34 25.80 -5.93
CA ARG A 391 2.89 27.05 -5.32
C ARG A 391 3.12 28.20 -6.29
N ILE A 392 2.12 29.05 -6.48
CA ILE A 392 2.24 30.30 -7.21
C ILE A 392 2.20 31.45 -6.21
N GLU A 393 3.20 32.32 -6.27
CA GLU A 393 3.34 33.51 -5.43
C GLU A 393 3.07 34.74 -6.29
N ILE A 394 2.21 35.64 -5.82
CA ILE A 394 1.88 36.89 -6.53
C ILE A 394 2.07 38.07 -5.56
N GLY A 395 3.11 38.86 -5.83
CA GLY A 395 3.39 40.10 -5.11
C GLY A 395 3.34 41.34 -6.03
N PRO A 396 3.72 42.51 -5.50
CA PRO A 396 3.67 43.78 -6.25
C PRO A 396 4.55 43.78 -7.50
N LYS A 397 5.70 43.09 -7.46
CA LYS A 397 6.62 42.98 -8.60
C LYS A 397 6.02 42.11 -9.72
N ASP A 398 5.34 41.04 -9.33
CA ASP A 398 4.74 40.09 -10.27
C ASP A 398 3.56 40.77 -11.00
N LEU A 399 2.75 41.54 -10.26
CA LEU A 399 1.69 42.36 -10.83
C LEU A 399 2.23 43.43 -11.80
N ALA A 400 3.31 44.12 -11.44
CA ALA A 400 3.91 45.16 -12.29
C ALA A 400 4.50 44.59 -13.60
N ASN A 401 4.94 43.33 -13.58
CA ASN A 401 5.58 42.65 -14.71
C ASN A 401 4.63 41.74 -15.50
N ASN A 402 3.33 41.70 -15.15
CA ASN A 402 2.35 40.76 -15.71
C ASN A 402 2.84 39.29 -15.69
N GLN A 403 3.36 38.85 -14.55
CA GLN A 403 3.91 37.51 -14.36
C GLN A 403 3.49 36.93 -13.00
N VAL A 404 3.82 35.66 -12.77
CA VAL A 404 3.70 35.00 -11.47
C VAL A 404 4.98 34.22 -11.15
N ARG A 405 5.28 34.04 -9.85
CA ARG A 405 6.40 33.18 -9.42
C ARG A 405 5.88 31.80 -9.06
N ALA A 406 6.25 30.78 -9.83
CA ALA A 406 5.96 29.39 -9.53
C ALA A 406 7.11 28.73 -8.76
N VAL A 407 6.79 27.92 -7.75
CA VAL A 407 7.72 27.18 -6.90
C VAL A 407 7.29 25.73 -6.80
N ARG A 408 8.18 24.82 -7.18
CA ARG A 408 7.96 23.37 -7.13
C ARG A 408 8.13 22.78 -5.74
N ARG A 409 7.31 21.81 -5.38
CA ARG A 409 7.39 21.12 -4.08
C ARG A 409 8.53 20.09 -4.01
N ASP A 410 8.75 19.34 -5.08
CA ASP A 410 9.65 18.19 -5.12
C ASP A 410 11.15 18.59 -5.04
N ASN A 411 11.51 19.73 -5.63
CA ASN A 411 12.90 20.18 -5.71
C ASN A 411 13.14 21.65 -5.32
N ALA A 412 12.09 22.38 -4.93
CA ALA A 412 12.14 23.81 -4.57
C ALA A 412 12.60 24.77 -5.70
N ALA A 413 12.64 24.32 -6.96
CA ALA A 413 12.96 25.16 -8.10
C ALA A 413 11.92 26.26 -8.29
N LYS A 414 12.37 27.44 -8.72
CA LYS A 414 11.54 28.65 -8.87
C LYS A 414 11.63 29.21 -10.28
N VAL A 415 10.49 29.53 -10.89
CA VAL A 415 10.38 30.02 -12.28
C VAL A 415 9.36 31.16 -12.36
N ASP A 416 9.62 32.17 -13.20
CA ASP A 416 8.72 33.32 -13.42
C ASP A 416 7.99 32.99 -14.70
N ILE A 417 6.66 33.04 -14.64
CA ILE A 417 5.79 32.65 -15.74
C ILE A 417 5.02 33.91 -16.14
N SER A 418 5.15 34.32 -17.40
CA SER A 418 4.29 35.37 -17.96
C SER A 418 2.84 34.91 -17.89
N CYS A 419 1.93 35.80 -17.49
CA CYS A 419 0.50 35.51 -17.47
C CYS A 419 -0.03 35.10 -18.86
N ASP A 420 0.61 35.55 -19.94
CA ASP A 420 0.21 35.23 -21.32
C ASP A 420 0.33 33.73 -21.65
N ASN A 421 1.26 33.02 -21.00
CA ASN A 421 1.54 31.60 -21.22
C ASN A 421 1.29 30.76 -19.97
N LEU A 422 0.50 31.27 -19.02
CA LEU A 422 0.31 30.69 -17.69
C LEU A 422 -0.15 29.23 -17.76
N VAL A 423 -1.21 28.95 -18.50
CA VAL A 423 -1.82 27.61 -18.57
C VAL A 423 -0.85 26.58 -19.15
N GLU A 424 -0.22 26.90 -20.28
CA GLU A 424 0.73 26.00 -20.95
C GLU A 424 1.91 25.67 -20.03
N LYS A 425 2.52 26.70 -19.43
CA LYS A 425 3.67 26.49 -18.54
C LYS A 425 3.33 25.75 -17.26
N VAL A 426 2.16 25.99 -16.67
CA VAL A 426 1.74 25.23 -15.49
C VAL A 426 1.47 23.77 -15.85
N LYS A 427 0.86 23.48 -17.01
CA LYS A 427 0.67 22.09 -17.49
C LYS A 427 2.02 21.39 -17.68
N ASP A 428 2.94 22.01 -18.42
CA ASP A 428 4.30 21.48 -18.63
C ASP A 428 5.00 21.19 -17.30
N MET A 429 4.89 22.10 -16.32
CA MET A 429 5.51 21.93 -15.02
C MET A 429 4.89 20.79 -14.22
N LEU A 430 3.57 20.61 -14.25
CA LEU A 430 2.92 19.48 -13.56
C LEU A 430 3.28 18.15 -14.21
N ASP A 431 3.36 18.08 -15.54
CA ASP A 431 3.81 16.87 -16.25
C ASP A 431 5.28 16.56 -15.94
N ASP A 432 6.14 17.58 -15.91
CA ASP A 432 7.55 17.43 -15.55
C ASP A 432 7.73 17.00 -14.08
N ILE A 433 6.95 17.54 -13.14
CA ILE A 433 6.95 17.09 -11.74
C ILE A 433 6.59 15.59 -11.66
N GLN A 434 5.51 15.17 -12.33
CA GLN A 434 5.10 13.76 -12.32
C GLN A 434 6.23 12.85 -12.85
N LYS A 435 6.85 13.25 -13.96
CA LYS A 435 7.95 12.50 -14.58
C LYS A 435 9.20 12.48 -13.70
N SER A 436 9.65 13.64 -13.21
CA SER A 436 10.87 13.73 -12.41
C SER A 436 10.74 12.98 -11.09
N MET A 437 9.55 12.97 -10.47
CA MET A 437 9.26 12.15 -9.29
C MET A 437 9.40 10.66 -9.59
N PHE A 438 8.84 10.20 -10.72
CA PHE A 438 8.96 8.79 -11.13
C PHE A 438 10.42 8.42 -11.42
N ASP A 439 11.13 9.23 -12.20
CA ASP A 439 12.52 8.98 -12.58
C ASP A 439 13.43 8.94 -11.34
N ALA A 440 13.24 9.86 -10.39
CA ALA A 440 14.00 9.88 -9.14
C ALA A 440 13.68 8.65 -8.26
N ALA A 441 12.42 8.25 -8.14
CA ALA A 441 12.03 7.05 -7.40
C ALA A 441 12.58 5.77 -8.05
N LYS A 442 12.53 5.69 -9.39
CA LYS A 442 13.08 4.59 -10.18
C LYS A 442 14.59 4.48 -9.99
N GLN A 443 15.32 5.58 -10.13
CA GLN A 443 16.76 5.60 -9.91
C GLN A 443 17.14 5.14 -8.50
N LYS A 444 16.43 5.60 -7.47
CA LYS A 444 16.66 5.16 -6.08
C LYS A 444 16.39 3.67 -5.90
N ARG A 445 15.29 3.15 -6.46
CA ARG A 445 14.95 1.72 -6.41
C ARG A 445 15.99 0.88 -7.15
N ASP A 446 16.38 1.28 -8.35
CA ASP A 446 17.33 0.55 -9.20
C ASP A 446 18.71 0.48 -8.55
N ALA A 447 19.15 1.56 -7.90
CA ALA A 447 20.41 1.59 -7.13
C ALA A 447 20.42 0.61 -5.93
N CYS A 448 19.25 0.17 -5.47
CA CYS A 448 19.13 -0.83 -4.41
C CYS A 448 19.05 -2.27 -4.93
N ILE A 449 18.96 -2.50 -6.24
CA ILE A 449 18.92 -3.86 -6.79
C ILE A 449 20.34 -4.43 -6.82
N GLN A 450 20.52 -5.62 -6.25
CA GLN A 450 21.76 -6.38 -6.34
C GLN A 450 21.48 -7.80 -6.81
N VAL A 451 22.07 -8.15 -7.96
CA VAL A 451 22.09 -9.53 -8.44
C VAL A 451 23.14 -10.29 -7.65
N VAL A 452 22.74 -11.39 -7.02
CA VAL A 452 23.62 -12.24 -6.22
C VAL A 452 23.67 -13.65 -6.77
N LYS A 453 24.80 -14.31 -6.59
CA LYS A 453 25.06 -15.67 -7.05
C LYS A 453 25.50 -16.61 -5.92
N THR A 454 25.88 -16.05 -4.77
CA THR A 454 26.36 -16.82 -3.61
C THR A 454 25.62 -16.44 -2.34
N TRP A 455 25.63 -17.33 -1.33
CA TRP A 455 25.02 -17.06 -0.03
C TRP A 455 25.71 -15.92 0.72
N ASP A 456 27.02 -15.75 0.54
CA ASP A 456 27.77 -14.66 1.19
C ASP A 456 27.40 -13.31 0.57
N GLU A 457 27.31 -13.21 -0.76
CA GLU A 457 26.77 -12.02 -1.45
C GLU A 457 25.32 -11.73 -1.01
N PHE A 458 24.50 -12.77 -0.86
CA PHE A 458 23.12 -12.65 -0.39
C PHE A 458 23.06 -12.04 1.01
N LYS A 459 23.82 -12.57 1.98
CA LYS A 459 23.89 -12.01 3.34
C LYS A 459 24.42 -10.59 3.36
N GLU A 460 25.43 -10.29 2.56
CA GLU A 460 25.99 -8.94 2.45
C GLU A 460 24.94 -7.97 1.92
N ALA A 461 24.29 -8.29 0.82
CA ALA A 461 23.23 -7.46 0.23
C ALA A 461 22.05 -7.26 1.23
N LEU A 462 21.68 -8.31 1.97
CA LEU A 462 20.66 -8.24 3.00
C LEU A 462 21.04 -7.26 4.12
N SER A 463 22.28 -7.32 4.60
CA SER A 463 22.81 -6.41 5.63
C SER A 463 22.86 -4.95 5.18
N GLN A 464 23.03 -4.75 3.86
CA GLN A 464 23.00 -3.44 3.20
C GLN A 464 21.58 -2.97 2.85
N ARG A 465 20.53 -3.69 3.30
CA ARG A 465 19.12 -3.33 3.06
C ARG A 465 18.77 -3.24 1.57
N LYS A 466 19.40 -4.04 0.74
CA LYS A 466 19.18 -4.07 -0.72
C LYS A 466 18.02 -4.96 -1.11
N MET A 467 17.50 -4.70 -2.30
CA MET A 467 16.63 -5.62 -3.02
C MET A 467 17.51 -6.64 -3.74
N ILE A 468 17.29 -7.92 -3.46
CA ILE A 468 18.17 -8.98 -3.92
C ILE A 468 17.51 -9.71 -5.08
N LEU A 469 18.24 -9.93 -6.17
CA LEU A 469 17.81 -10.77 -7.27
C LEU A 469 18.70 -12.02 -7.30
N ALA A 470 18.14 -13.19 -6.99
CA ALA A 470 18.90 -14.44 -6.84
C ALA A 470 18.28 -15.57 -7.68
N PRO A 471 19.09 -16.46 -8.30
CA PRO A 471 18.58 -17.67 -8.95
C PRO A 471 17.84 -18.55 -7.94
N TRP A 472 16.64 -19.00 -8.30
CA TRP A 472 15.72 -19.67 -7.38
C TRP A 472 15.01 -20.85 -8.07
N CYS A 473 14.83 -21.96 -7.36
CA CYS A 473 14.15 -23.17 -7.86
C CYS A 473 12.68 -23.28 -7.43
N ASP A 474 12.18 -22.32 -6.64
CA ASP A 474 10.77 -22.28 -6.20
C ASP A 474 10.31 -23.48 -5.34
N GLU A 475 11.25 -24.14 -4.64
CA GLU A 475 10.92 -25.18 -3.64
C GLU A 475 10.59 -24.57 -2.26
N GLU A 476 9.46 -24.96 -1.65
CA GLU A 476 9.02 -24.42 -0.35
C GLU A 476 10.03 -24.67 0.79
N GLU A 477 10.71 -25.82 0.80
CA GLU A 477 11.72 -26.16 1.80
C GLU A 477 12.94 -25.23 1.70
N VAL A 478 13.30 -24.80 0.49
CA VAL A 478 14.38 -23.83 0.27
C VAL A 478 13.96 -22.46 0.80
N GLU A 479 12.73 -22.01 0.53
CA GLU A 479 12.24 -20.74 1.08
C GLU A 479 12.19 -20.74 2.60
N LYS A 480 11.82 -21.87 3.21
CA LYS A 480 11.83 -22.07 4.66
C LYS A 480 13.23 -22.03 5.25
N ASP A 481 14.21 -22.71 4.64
CA ASP A 481 15.62 -22.66 5.06
C ASP A 481 16.18 -21.23 5.00
N VAL A 482 15.89 -20.50 3.92
CA VAL A 482 16.30 -19.10 3.79
C VAL A 482 15.66 -18.24 4.89
N LYS A 483 14.37 -18.39 5.15
CA LYS A 483 13.69 -17.68 6.25
C LYS A 483 14.33 -17.99 7.60
N ASP A 484 14.57 -19.25 7.92
CA ASP A 484 15.14 -19.65 9.21
C ASP A 484 16.59 -19.17 9.38
N ARG A 485 17.43 -19.22 8.33
CA ARG A 485 18.84 -18.78 8.37
C ARG A 485 19.02 -17.27 8.39
N THR A 486 18.04 -16.53 7.92
CA THR A 486 18.07 -15.05 7.88
C THR A 486 17.29 -14.42 9.03
N ARG A 487 16.63 -15.22 9.86
CA ARG A 487 15.88 -14.74 11.01
C ARG A 487 16.82 -14.00 11.96
N GLY A 488 16.50 -12.72 12.18
CA GLY A 488 17.25 -11.83 13.07
C GLY A 488 16.40 -10.65 13.53
N GLU A 489 17.03 -9.66 14.17
CA GLU A 489 16.32 -8.50 14.74
C GLU A 489 15.53 -7.69 13.70
N MET A 490 15.97 -7.67 12.44
CA MET A 490 15.32 -6.96 11.34
C MET A 490 14.34 -7.84 10.53
N GLY A 491 13.98 -9.02 11.03
CA GLY A 491 13.09 -9.97 10.35
C GLY A 491 13.83 -10.95 9.42
N ALA A 492 13.12 -11.98 8.98
CA ALA A 492 13.62 -12.97 8.04
C ALA A 492 13.42 -12.52 6.59
N ALA A 493 14.39 -12.84 5.74
CA ALA A 493 14.30 -12.60 4.31
C ALA A 493 13.14 -13.41 3.70
N LYS A 494 12.44 -12.78 2.75
CA LYS A 494 11.31 -13.39 2.05
C LYS A 494 11.39 -13.14 0.57
N SER A 495 10.82 -14.08 -0.17
CA SER A 495 10.58 -13.87 -1.58
C SER A 495 9.45 -12.84 -1.77
N LEU A 496 9.64 -11.93 -2.72
CA LEU A 496 8.64 -10.95 -3.13
C LEU A 496 7.87 -11.49 -4.33
N CYS A 497 8.56 -11.71 -5.45
CA CYS A 497 8.02 -12.31 -6.66
C CYS A 497 9.19 -12.76 -7.57
N SER A 498 8.90 -13.64 -8.53
CA SER A 498 9.70 -13.89 -9.72
C SER A 498 9.31 -12.83 -10.76
N PRO A 499 10.18 -11.86 -11.09
CA PRO A 499 9.86 -10.82 -12.05
C PRO A 499 9.46 -11.39 -13.42
N PHE A 500 8.59 -10.72 -14.16
CA PHE A 500 8.35 -11.07 -15.56
C PHE A 500 9.45 -10.54 -16.50
N ASP A 501 10.10 -9.45 -16.11
CA ASP A 501 11.28 -8.92 -16.79
C ASP A 501 12.53 -9.44 -16.08
N GLN A 502 13.09 -10.53 -16.61
CA GLN A 502 14.20 -11.29 -16.04
C GLN A 502 15.51 -10.89 -16.74
N PRO A 503 16.61 -10.64 -16.01
CA PRO A 503 17.92 -10.51 -16.64
C PRO A 503 18.36 -11.85 -17.23
N GLU A 504 19.26 -11.80 -18.23
CA GLU A 504 19.82 -13.02 -18.81
C GLU A 504 20.51 -13.88 -17.74
N LEU A 505 20.11 -15.15 -17.67
CA LEU A 505 20.73 -16.14 -16.81
C LEU A 505 22.07 -16.56 -17.43
N PRO A 506 23.15 -16.69 -16.64
CA PRO A 506 24.43 -17.19 -17.14
C PRO A 506 24.29 -18.59 -17.76
N GLU A 507 24.98 -18.86 -18.88
CA GLU A 507 25.00 -20.21 -19.47
C GLU A 507 25.45 -21.27 -18.45
N VAL A 508 24.60 -22.28 -18.24
CA VAL A 508 24.85 -23.41 -17.35
C VAL A 508 25.87 -24.35 -17.99
N ARG A 509 27.15 -23.98 -17.96
CA ARG A 509 28.26 -24.89 -18.26
C ARG A 509 28.99 -25.20 -16.95
N ASN A 510 28.69 -26.37 -16.39
CA ASN A 510 29.32 -26.99 -15.22
C ASN A 510 29.00 -26.33 -13.86
N ALA A 511 28.14 -27.01 -13.09
CA ALA A 511 28.17 -27.17 -11.63
C ALA A 511 28.00 -25.96 -10.67
N VAL A 512 27.61 -24.75 -11.08
CA VAL A 512 27.64 -23.59 -10.15
C VAL A 512 26.31 -22.83 -9.91
N TYR A 513 25.22 -23.05 -10.64
CA TYR A 513 24.04 -22.14 -10.54
C TYR A 513 22.79 -22.69 -9.86
N HIS A 514 22.90 -23.74 -9.05
CA HIS A 514 21.80 -24.32 -8.26
C HIS A 514 21.99 -24.11 -6.74
N MET A 515 22.65 -23.02 -6.31
CA MET A 515 23.24 -22.93 -4.96
C MET A 515 22.30 -22.51 -3.82
N LEU A 516 21.13 -21.92 -4.08
CA LEU A 516 20.08 -21.81 -3.04
C LEU A 516 19.27 -23.10 -2.92
N CYS A 517 19.34 -24.00 -3.91
CA CYS A 517 18.50 -25.20 -4.00
C CYS A 517 19.21 -26.50 -3.65
N PHE A 518 20.54 -26.52 -3.66
CA PHE A 518 21.29 -27.59 -3.03
C PHE A 518 21.59 -27.19 -1.60
N TRP A 519 20.79 -27.69 -0.66
CA TRP A 519 21.24 -28.17 0.65
C TRP A 519 20.20 -29.17 1.21
N LYS A 520 19.88 -30.22 0.44
CA LYS A 520 19.44 -31.48 1.06
C LYS A 520 20.62 -32.02 1.85
N ALA A 521 20.50 -32.05 3.18
CA ALA A 521 21.45 -32.73 4.06
C ALA A 521 21.79 -34.14 3.50
N GLY A 522 22.99 -34.30 2.95
CA GLY A 522 23.64 -35.59 2.74
C GLY A 522 23.06 -36.57 1.69
N LYS A 523 22.30 -36.15 0.67
CA LYS A 523 21.91 -37.04 -0.45
C LYS A 523 22.37 -36.51 -1.81
N LYS A 524 23.10 -37.35 -2.56
CA LYS A 524 23.39 -37.17 -3.99
C LYS A 524 22.07 -37.05 -4.75
N VAL A 525 21.90 -35.98 -5.53
CA VAL A 525 20.78 -35.82 -6.46
C VAL A 525 21.33 -36.07 -7.87
N ASP A 526 20.73 -37.04 -8.57
CA ASP A 526 21.06 -37.39 -9.95
C ASP A 526 20.66 -36.25 -10.90
N LEU A 527 21.59 -35.89 -11.80
CA LEU A 527 21.46 -34.89 -12.86
C LEU A 527 20.63 -35.44 -14.02
N LEU A 528 19.30 -35.44 -13.90
CA LEU A 528 18.40 -35.71 -15.03
C LEU A 528 17.16 -34.81 -14.92
N GLY A 529 17.29 -33.56 -15.34
CA GLY A 529 16.17 -32.64 -15.52
C GLY A 529 16.66 -31.19 -15.59
N GLN A 530 16.69 -30.61 -16.79
CA GLN A 530 16.74 -29.15 -16.94
C GLN A 530 15.38 -28.59 -16.51
N GLU A 531 15.20 -28.30 -15.23
CA GLU A 531 14.11 -27.43 -14.77
C GLU A 531 14.60 -25.98 -14.77
N LEU A 532 13.80 -25.10 -15.37
CA LEU A 532 14.12 -23.69 -15.63
C LEU A 532 14.31 -22.95 -14.30
N LEU A 533 15.53 -22.46 -14.06
CA LEU A 533 15.81 -21.50 -12.99
C LEU A 533 15.29 -20.13 -13.41
N ASP A 534 14.56 -19.43 -12.55
CA ASP A 534 14.23 -18.01 -12.69
C ASP A 534 14.92 -17.21 -11.57
N TYR A 535 15.11 -15.90 -11.75
CA TYR A 535 15.46 -15.07 -10.61
C TYR A 535 14.23 -14.77 -9.75
N GLN A 536 14.39 -14.88 -8.44
CA GLN A 536 13.45 -14.39 -7.44
C GLN A 536 13.95 -13.07 -6.87
N VAL A 537 13.04 -12.11 -6.68
CA VAL A 537 13.33 -10.92 -5.87
C VAL A 537 13.14 -11.26 -4.40
N LEU A 538 14.15 -11.01 -3.57
CA LEU A 538 14.10 -11.18 -2.13
C LEU A 538 14.44 -9.87 -1.40
N VAL A 539 13.87 -9.71 -0.21
CA VAL A 539 14.15 -8.60 0.70
C VAL A 539 14.18 -9.11 2.13
N GLN A 540 14.81 -8.35 3.02
CA GLN A 540 14.90 -8.68 4.44
C GLN A 540 13.54 -8.72 5.14
N SER A 541 12.55 -8.02 4.62
CA SER A 541 11.17 -8.17 5.05
C SER A 541 10.18 -7.54 4.09
N SER A 542 8.94 -8.05 4.10
CA SER A 542 7.88 -7.60 3.21
C SER A 542 6.54 -7.44 3.94
N PHE A 543 5.75 -6.44 3.51
CA PHE A 543 4.35 -6.33 3.87
C PHE A 543 3.50 -6.99 2.78
N SER A 544 2.95 -8.19 3.04
CA SER A 544 2.03 -8.89 2.13
C SER A 544 0.59 -8.45 2.36
N ILE A 545 -0.25 -8.54 1.32
CA ILE A 545 -1.70 -8.28 1.42
C ILE A 545 -2.42 -9.54 1.93
N PHE A 546 -1.97 -10.75 1.59
CA PHE A 546 -2.72 -12.00 1.84
C PHE A 546 -2.03 -12.99 2.78
N LYS A 547 -0.75 -12.82 3.11
CA LYS A 547 -0.01 -13.69 4.04
C LYS A 547 0.56 -12.91 5.22
N LEU A 548 0.16 -13.32 6.42
CA LEU A 548 0.55 -12.75 7.69
C LEU A 548 1.62 -13.61 8.32
N PHE A 549 2.86 -13.13 8.46
CA PHE A 549 3.76 -13.43 9.59
C PHE A 549 5.04 -12.59 9.54
N GLU A 550 5.63 -12.36 10.71
CA GLU A 550 6.95 -11.74 11.01
C GLU A 550 7.11 -10.22 10.82
N PHE A 551 6.80 -9.49 11.91
CA PHE A 551 7.79 -8.63 12.57
C PHE A 551 7.60 -8.74 14.07
N GLN A 552 8.62 -9.26 14.75
CA GLN A 552 8.88 -9.00 16.15
C GLN A 552 10.25 -8.34 16.20
N VAL A 553 10.35 -7.26 16.98
CA VAL A 553 11.56 -6.55 17.45
C VAL A 553 11.99 -5.28 16.67
N LEU A 554 12.46 -4.29 17.47
CA LEU A 554 12.93 -2.90 17.27
C LEU A 554 11.81 -1.83 17.31
N PHE A 555 11.68 -1.00 18.35
CA PHE A 555 12.74 -0.26 19.06
C PHE A 555 12.85 -0.57 20.56
N GLY A 556 14.10 -0.71 21.03
CA GLY A 556 14.45 -0.88 22.44
C GLY A 556 14.88 0.43 23.11
N TYR A 557 14.44 0.56 24.37
CA TYR A 557 15.04 1.27 25.50
C TYR A 557 15.30 2.78 25.43
N CYS A 558 14.56 3.53 26.25
CA CYS A 558 15.14 4.61 27.03
C CYS A 558 15.10 4.20 28.52
N SER A 559 16.25 3.85 29.09
CA SER A 559 16.40 3.72 30.54
C SER A 559 16.85 5.04 31.15
N ASP A 560 16.35 5.25 32.36
CA ASP A 560 17.02 5.82 33.53
C ASP A 560 16.87 7.32 33.86
N LYS A 561 16.34 7.48 35.09
CA LYS A 561 16.54 8.53 36.12
C LYS A 561 15.48 9.62 36.20
N ASP A 562 14.52 9.38 37.09
CA ASP A 562 14.23 10.33 38.16
C ASP A 562 14.29 9.65 39.54
N LYS A 563 15.40 9.87 40.23
CA LYS A 563 15.55 9.72 41.68
C LYS A 563 15.57 11.13 42.28
N ALA A 564 14.59 11.45 43.10
CA ALA A 564 14.69 12.40 44.22
C ALA A 564 13.65 11.93 45.27
N ILE A 565 14.01 11.14 46.29
CA ILE A 565 14.67 11.50 47.57
C ILE A 565 13.76 12.28 48.53
N ARG A 566 13.62 11.71 49.75
CA ARG A 566 13.08 12.20 51.05
C ARG A 566 11.55 12.17 51.19
N THR A 567 10.95 11.70 52.28
CA THR A 567 11.35 11.54 53.71
C THR A 567 10.28 10.65 54.37
N GLU A 568 10.66 9.63 55.15
CA GLU A 568 10.50 9.55 56.63
C GLU A 568 9.06 9.44 57.17
N GLU A 569 8.87 8.41 58.01
CA GLU A 569 7.91 8.29 59.13
C GLU A 569 6.42 8.15 58.77
N THR A 570 5.59 7.31 59.41
CA THR A 570 5.68 6.58 60.68
C THR A 570 4.58 5.49 60.73
N ARG A 571 4.90 4.41 61.48
CA ARG A 571 4.04 3.39 62.11
C ARG A 571 3.36 2.30 61.27
#